data_AF-A0A2M8X561-F1
#
_entry.id   AF-A0A2M8X561-F1
#
_cell.length_a   1.000
_cell.length_b   1.000
_cell.length_c   1.000
_cell.angle_alpha   90.00
_cell.angle_beta   90.00
_cell.angle_gamma   90.00
#
_symmetry.space_group_name_H-M   'P 1'
#
loop_
_entity.id
_entity.type
_entity.pdbx_description
1 polymer ?
#
loop_
_entity_poly.entity_id
_entity_poly.type
_entity_poly.pdbx_seq_one_letter_code
_entity_poly.pdbx_strand_id
1 'polypeptide(L)'
;MKLNPSKRWDLLLAIKSPTDLDCLSAFATAEGVDALRGYPNIVVRATKNFAQLPELLAQFPAEFVANGVRNILSGVDTSTTCHEEDISDLFG
;
A
#
# COMPACT_ATOMS: atom_id res chain seq x y z
N MET A 1 13.48 -18.28 0.64
CA MET A 1 13.72 -16.83 0.42
C MET A 1 12.38 -16.14 0.29
N LYS A 2 12.03 -15.24 1.20
CA LYS A 2 10.76 -14.48 1.13
C LYS A 2 10.95 -13.40 0.06
N LEU A 3 10.22 -13.47 -1.05
CA LEU A 3 10.19 -12.40 -2.05
C LEU A 3 9.64 -11.15 -1.36
N ASN A 4 10.39 -10.05 -1.39
CA ASN A 4 9.98 -8.79 -0.78
C ASN A 4 9.73 -7.76 -1.89
N PRO A 5 8.48 -7.59 -2.35
CA PRO A 5 8.14 -6.60 -3.38
C PRO A 5 8.50 -5.17 -2.98
N SER A 6 8.63 -4.89 -1.66
CA SER A 6 9.16 -3.60 -1.14
C SER A 6 10.63 -3.32 -1.47
N LYS A 7 11.40 -4.32 -1.95
CA LYS A 7 12.79 -4.14 -2.40
C LYS A 7 12.97 -4.22 -3.90
N ARG A 8 12.07 -4.92 -4.60
CA ARG A 8 12.04 -4.99 -6.06
C ARG A 8 10.59 -5.15 -6.52
N TRP A 9 10.06 -4.12 -7.15
CA TRP A 9 8.73 -4.11 -7.74
C TRP A 9 8.53 -5.24 -8.76
N ASP A 10 9.58 -5.64 -9.47
CA ASP A 10 9.59 -6.73 -10.45
C ASP A 10 9.17 -8.09 -9.83
N LEU A 11 9.42 -8.27 -8.53
CA LEU A 11 8.97 -9.47 -7.82
C LEU A 11 7.45 -9.57 -7.73
N LEU A 12 6.73 -8.46 -7.82
CA LEU A 12 5.27 -8.45 -7.88
C LEU A 12 4.76 -9.16 -9.14
N LEU A 13 5.45 -8.97 -10.28
CA LEU A 13 5.11 -9.63 -11.55
C LEU A 13 5.41 -11.14 -11.50
N ALA A 14 6.37 -11.55 -10.69
CA ALA A 14 6.69 -12.96 -10.47
C ALA A 14 5.72 -13.66 -9.50
N ILE A 15 4.91 -12.92 -8.74
CA ILE A 15 3.92 -13.49 -7.82
C ILE A 15 2.66 -13.86 -8.59
N LYS A 16 2.28 -15.14 -8.53
CA LYS A 16 1.12 -15.70 -9.25
C LYS A 16 -0.22 -15.15 -8.76
N SER A 17 -0.30 -14.75 -7.49
CA SER A 17 -1.48 -14.20 -6.82
C SER A 17 -1.07 -13.07 -5.87
N PRO A 18 -0.80 -11.86 -6.37
CA PRO A 18 -0.36 -10.76 -5.52
C PRO A 18 -1.52 -10.25 -4.67
N THR A 19 -1.30 -10.19 -3.36
CA THR A 19 -2.26 -9.63 -2.39
C THR A 19 -2.32 -8.11 -2.53
N ASP A 20 -3.37 -7.47 -2.00
CA ASP A 20 -3.52 -6.01 -2.03
C ASP A 20 -2.35 -5.30 -1.32
N LEU A 21 -1.82 -5.94 -0.26
CA LEU A 21 -0.66 -5.48 0.52
C LEU A 21 0.68 -5.68 -0.21
N ASP A 22 0.80 -6.71 -1.05
CA ASP A 22 1.95 -6.88 -1.94
C ASP A 22 1.95 -5.80 -3.03
N CYS A 23 0.78 -5.51 -3.60
CA CYS A 23 0.60 -4.42 -4.56
C CYS A 23 1.03 -3.10 -3.94
N LEU A 24 0.56 -2.79 -2.73
CA LEU A 24 1.00 -1.61 -1.97
C LEU A 24 2.52 -1.65 -1.73
N SER A 25 3.07 -2.79 -1.31
CA SER A 25 4.51 -2.96 -1.09
C SER A 25 5.35 -2.68 -2.32
N ALA A 26 4.87 -2.98 -3.52
CA ALA A 26 5.62 -2.66 -4.73
C ALA A 26 5.68 -1.14 -5.01
N PHE A 27 4.71 -0.36 -4.50
CA PHE A 27 4.79 1.11 -4.51
C PHE A 27 5.74 1.68 -3.44
N ALA A 28 6.35 0.87 -2.57
CA ALA A 28 7.33 1.34 -1.57
C ALA A 28 8.68 1.78 -2.16
N THR A 29 8.84 1.70 -3.49
CA THR A 29 10.05 2.11 -4.22
C THR A 29 9.68 3.08 -5.34
N ALA A 30 10.49 4.10 -5.58
CA ALA A 30 10.25 5.09 -6.63
C ALA A 30 10.21 4.44 -8.03
N GLU A 31 11.09 3.48 -8.30
CA GLU A 31 11.06 2.70 -9.55
C GLU A 31 9.77 1.88 -9.68
N GLY A 32 9.29 1.29 -8.59
CA GLY A 32 8.04 0.55 -8.58
C GLY A 32 6.83 1.44 -8.83
N VAL A 33 6.83 2.64 -8.26
CA VAL A 33 5.79 3.65 -8.53
C VAL A 33 5.75 4.04 -10.01
N ASP A 34 6.90 4.32 -10.61
CA ASP A 34 6.98 4.73 -12.01
C ASP A 34 6.57 3.60 -12.96
N ALA A 35 7.08 2.39 -12.72
CA ALA A 35 6.74 1.20 -13.50
C ALA A 35 5.26 0.79 -13.33
N LEU A 36 4.71 0.86 -12.12
CA LEU A 36 3.35 0.42 -11.82
C LEU A 36 2.27 1.47 -12.08
N ARG A 37 2.62 2.75 -12.30
CA ARG A 37 1.62 3.77 -12.69
C ARG A 37 0.88 3.40 -13.98
N GLY A 38 1.55 2.64 -14.87
CA GLY A 38 0.96 2.14 -16.11
C GLY A 38 -0.01 0.96 -15.93
N TYR A 39 -0.10 0.39 -14.73
CA TYR A 39 -0.90 -0.79 -14.42
C TYR A 39 -2.09 -0.43 -13.51
N PRO A 40 -3.23 0.00 -14.08
CA PRO A 40 -4.39 0.44 -13.30
C PRO A 40 -4.95 -0.65 -12.38
N ASN A 41 -4.83 -1.93 -12.75
CA ASN A 41 -5.23 -3.05 -11.89
C ASN A 41 -4.45 -3.11 -10.56
N ILE A 42 -3.16 -2.78 -10.58
CA ILE A 42 -2.30 -2.77 -9.39
C ILE A 42 -2.58 -1.53 -8.56
N VAL A 43 -2.75 -0.38 -9.21
CA VAL A 43 -3.13 0.88 -8.55
C VAL A 43 -4.46 0.75 -7.82
N VAL A 44 -5.48 0.13 -8.45
CA VAL A 44 -6.81 -0.12 -7.84
C VAL A 44 -6.72 -1.03 -6.62
N ARG A 45 -5.85 -2.05 -6.65
CA ARG A 45 -5.65 -2.93 -5.48
C ARG A 45 -4.92 -2.21 -4.36
N ALA A 46 -3.87 -1.46 -4.68
CA ALA A 46 -3.14 -0.69 -3.68
C ALA A 46 -4.00 0.44 -3.07
N THR A 47 -4.96 1.01 -3.81
CA THR A 47 -5.92 1.99 -3.28
C THR A 47 -6.82 1.45 -2.20
N LYS A 48 -7.07 0.13 -2.17
CA LYS A 48 -7.83 -0.48 -1.07
C LYS A 48 -7.12 -0.35 0.28
N ASN A 49 -5.79 -0.33 0.29
CA ASN A 49 -5.01 -0.10 1.50
C ASN A 49 -4.61 1.37 1.67
N PHE A 50 -4.49 2.10 0.55
CA PHE A 50 -4.06 3.49 0.57
C PHE A 50 -4.86 4.32 -0.44
N ALA A 51 -6.03 4.81 -0.01
CA ALA A 51 -6.98 5.53 -0.86
C ALA A 51 -6.38 6.77 -1.54
N GLN A 52 -5.37 7.39 -0.92
CA GLN A 52 -4.71 8.61 -1.40
C GLN A 52 -3.62 8.34 -2.46
N LEU A 53 -3.33 7.08 -2.78
CA LEU A 53 -2.31 6.68 -3.76
C LEU A 53 -2.48 7.37 -5.14
N PRO A 54 -3.65 7.36 -5.81
CA PRO A 54 -3.82 7.95 -7.13
C PRO A 54 -3.67 9.47 -7.15
N GLU A 55 -4.13 10.17 -6.10
CA GLU A 55 -3.90 11.61 -5.97
C GLU A 55 -2.41 11.91 -5.78
N LEU A 56 -1.72 11.13 -4.94
CA LEU A 56 -0.28 11.26 -4.74
C LEU A 56 0.51 10.94 -6.01
N LEU A 57 0.10 9.94 -6.79
CA LEU A 57 0.69 9.62 -8.09
C LEU A 57 0.48 10.73 -9.14
N ALA A 58 -0.58 11.53 -9.00
CA ALA A 58 -0.90 12.63 -9.90
C ALA A 58 -0.22 13.95 -9.50
N GLN A 59 -0.09 14.23 -8.20
CA GLN A 59 0.46 15.48 -7.67
C GLN A 59 1.94 15.41 -7.29
N PHE A 60 2.44 14.24 -6.86
CA PHE A 60 3.76 14.10 -6.28
C PHE A 60 4.67 13.16 -7.07
N PRO A 61 5.99 13.38 -7.01
CA PRO A 61 6.97 12.48 -7.61
C PRO A 61 6.98 11.11 -6.90
N ALA A 62 7.44 10.10 -7.64
CA ALA A 62 7.49 8.71 -7.22
C ALA A 62 8.16 8.46 -5.86
N GLU A 63 9.20 9.23 -5.51
CA GLU A 63 9.86 9.16 -4.20
C GLU A 63 8.93 9.51 -3.04
N PHE A 64 8.07 10.51 -3.20
CA PHE A 64 7.14 10.93 -2.15
C PHE A 64 6.06 9.88 -1.92
N VAL A 65 5.53 9.33 -3.01
CA VAL A 65 4.57 8.22 -2.96
C VAL A 65 5.18 7.02 -2.27
N ALA A 66 6.41 6.66 -2.64
CA ALA A 66 7.14 5.55 -2.03
C ALA A 66 7.38 5.75 -0.54
N ASN A 67 7.71 6.97 -0.11
CA ASN A 67 7.89 7.27 1.31
C ASN A 67 6.57 7.19 2.09
N GLY A 68 5.47 7.70 1.53
CA GLY A 68 4.13 7.56 2.12
C GLY A 68 3.71 6.09 2.25
N VAL A 69 3.93 5.30 1.21
CA VAL A 69 3.65 3.86 1.22
C VAL A 69 4.51 3.12 2.25
N ARG A 70 5.80 3.44 2.37
CA ARG A 70 6.67 2.88 3.42
C ARG A 70 6.17 3.23 4.81
N ASN A 71 5.63 4.43 5.01
CA ASN A 71 5.08 4.86 6.30
C ASN A 71 3.83 4.04 6.68
N ILE A 72 2.94 3.78 5.72
CA ILE A 72 1.75 2.93 5.90
C ILE A 72 2.16 1.47 6.18
N LEU A 73 3.09 0.92 5.40
CA LEU A 73 3.59 -0.45 5.57
C LEU A 73 4.36 -0.64 6.88
N SER A 74 5.02 0.41 7.38
CA SER A 74 5.77 0.37 8.64
C SER A 74 4.88 0.43 9.87
N GLY A 75 3.56 0.55 9.72
CA GLY A 75 2.64 0.56 10.86
C GLY A 75 2.66 1.87 11.65
N VAL A 76 2.84 3.02 10.99
CA VAL A 76 2.20 4.24 11.52
C VAL A 76 0.70 4.04 11.26
N ASP A 77 0.06 3.37 12.21
CA ASP A 77 -1.38 3.32 12.41
C ASP A 77 -1.92 4.75 12.44
N THR A 78 -2.27 5.26 11.26
CA THR A 78 -3.28 6.31 11.11
C THR A 78 -4.59 5.69 10.64
N SER A 79 -4.80 4.40 10.96
CA SER A 79 -6.13 3.84 11.16
C SER A 79 -6.74 4.44 12.43
N THR A 80 -7.06 5.73 12.34
CA THR A 80 -8.14 6.32 13.12
C THR A 80 -9.39 5.47 12.86
N THR A 81 -9.71 4.66 13.88
CA THR A 81 -11.03 4.11 14.22
C THR A 81 -11.72 3.23 13.18
N CYS A 82 -11.49 1.92 13.29
CA CYS A 82 -12.56 0.92 13.19
C CYS A 82 -12.28 -0.19 14.22
N HIS A 83 -12.10 0.15 15.51
CA HIS A 83 -12.36 -0.83 16.57
C HIS A 83 -13.87 -0.73 16.85
N GLU A 84 -14.65 -1.53 16.13
CA GLU A 84 -15.89 -2.08 16.69
C GLU A 84 -15.48 -3.17 17.69
N GLU A 85 -14.94 -2.76 18.84
CA GLU A 85 -14.77 -3.64 19.98
C GLU A 85 -15.47 -2.99 21.18
N ASP A 86 -16.62 -3.59 21.47
CA ASP A 86 -17.13 -3.83 22.81
C ASP A 86 -17.49 -2.61 23.68
N ILE A 87 -18.64 -2.00 23.39
CA ILE A 87 -19.43 -1.29 24.41
C ILE A 87 -20.65 -2.14 24.80
N SER A 88 -20.46 -3.37 25.27
CA SER A 88 -21.55 -4.14 25.88
C SER A 88 -21.34 -4.50 27.35
N ASP A 89 -20.21 -4.17 27.96
CA ASP A 89 -19.88 -4.58 29.34
C ASP A 89 -19.67 -3.42 30.33
N LEU A 90 -20.46 -2.33 30.24
CA LEU A 90 -20.30 -1.21 31.21
C LEU A 90 -21.58 -0.59 31.80
N PHE A 91 -22.76 -1.14 31.55
CA PHE A 91 -23.94 -0.91 32.41
C PHE A 91 -24.66 -2.26 32.49
N GLY A 92 -24.55 -3.02 33.57
CA GLY A 92 -24.91 -2.60 34.92
C GLY A 92 -26.32 -3.09 35.21
#